data_AF-A0A4U5UYA7-F1
#
_entry.id   AF-A0A4U5UYA7-F1
#
_cell.length_a   1.000
_cell.length_b   1.000
_cell.length_c   1.000
_cell.angle_alpha   90.00
_cell.angle_beta   90.00
_cell.angle_gamma   90.00
#
_symmetry.space_group_name_H-M   'P 1'
#
loop_
_entity.id
_entity.type
_entity.pdbx_description
1 polymer ?
#
loop_
_entity_poly.entity_id
_entity_poly.type
_entity_poly.pdbx_seq_one_letter_code
_entity_poly.pdbx_strand_id
1 'polypeptide(L)'
;MDDNCSSIFSQAVAFNSAPCPPQNLSAEVSCLSKDMTISWDAVREADYFLVSVTVDDEGISKTLGTTNTAASISSVTCGRTFSVQATSVIGSCSSQHSHTVSALSAPCQPQGISGRIDCVTNSAWISWNASAGADSYMVLAVGGDNLTANCSTSTNTTCEVEDLACGTLYNFTVTAYNRQCASQPSATIQLQTAPCTLAGITAVAQCHNSSILVMWDLMDGDESNTVYRVTAEARDQTYLSCNSTGTSCYLYGAQCDFRYSIIVAASSDQCSSMRSPPVRISMGK
;
A
#
# COMPACT_ATOMS: atom_id res chain seq x y z
N MET A 1 -46.23 -81.52 -35.85
CA MET A 1 -44.86 -81.52 -35.30
C MET A 1 -44.69 -80.12 -34.78
N ASP A 2 -44.93 -79.98 -33.48
CA ASP A 2 -45.18 -78.69 -32.85
C ASP A 2 -43.86 -78.20 -32.27
N ASP A 3 -43.14 -77.41 -33.05
CA ASP A 3 -41.93 -76.71 -32.59
C ASP A 3 -42.34 -75.50 -31.75
N ASN A 4 -42.75 -75.75 -30.51
CA ASN A 4 -42.90 -74.68 -29.52
C ASN A 4 -41.60 -74.51 -28.74
N CYS A 5 -40.72 -73.65 -29.26
CA CYS A 5 -39.51 -73.24 -28.55
C CYS A 5 -39.86 -72.04 -27.66
N SER A 6 -40.09 -72.28 -26.38
CA SER A 6 -40.33 -71.24 -25.38
C SER A 6 -39.07 -70.98 -24.57
N SER A 7 -38.41 -69.84 -24.78
CA SER A 7 -37.32 -69.39 -23.91
C SER A 7 -37.85 -68.53 -22.76
N ILE A 8 -37.24 -68.67 -21.60
CA ILE A 8 -37.53 -67.88 -20.41
C ILE A 8 -36.59 -66.69 -20.40
N PHE A 9 -37.11 -65.47 -20.23
CA PHE A 9 -36.28 -64.29 -20.07
C PHE A 9 -35.50 -64.37 -18.75
N SER A 10 -34.19 -64.17 -18.79
CA SER A 10 -33.36 -64.07 -17.59
C SER A 10 -33.75 -62.83 -16.78
N GLN A 11 -33.62 -62.90 -15.46
CA GLN A 11 -33.77 -61.72 -14.60
C GLN A 11 -32.72 -60.66 -14.97
N ALA A 12 -33.14 -59.41 -15.09
CA ALA A 12 -32.23 -58.30 -15.28
C ALA A 12 -31.37 -58.13 -14.01
N VAL A 13 -30.05 -58.19 -14.15
CA VAL A 13 -29.12 -57.84 -13.09
C VAL A 13 -28.82 -56.35 -13.24
N ALA A 14 -29.18 -55.56 -12.22
CA ALA A 14 -28.80 -54.16 -12.15
C ALA A 14 -27.34 -54.06 -11.68
N PHE A 15 -26.49 -53.42 -12.48
CA PHE A 15 -25.13 -53.05 -12.10
C PHE A 15 -25.08 -51.55 -11.87
N ASN A 16 -24.53 -51.13 -10.72
CA ASN A 16 -24.29 -49.72 -10.45
C ASN A 16 -22.98 -49.31 -11.14
N SER A 17 -23.05 -48.36 -12.07
CA SER A 17 -21.87 -47.71 -12.62
C SER A 17 -21.31 -46.69 -11.63
N ALA A 18 -20.02 -46.37 -11.74
CA ALA A 18 -19.45 -45.24 -11.01
C ALA A 18 -20.14 -43.93 -11.43
N PRO A 19 -20.28 -42.95 -10.52
CA PRO A 19 -20.87 -41.66 -10.85
C PRO A 19 -20.02 -40.88 -11.85
N CYS A 20 -20.65 -39.95 -12.57
CA CYS A 20 -19.95 -39.03 -13.45
C CYS A 20 -19.19 -37.96 -12.65
N PRO A 21 -17.97 -37.57 -13.08
CA PRO A 21 -17.25 -36.48 -12.43
C PRO A 21 -18.05 -35.17 -12.51
N PRO A 22 -18.05 -34.35 -11.43
CA PRO A 22 -18.68 -33.03 -11.45
C PRO A 22 -18.21 -32.18 -12.63
N GLN A 23 -19.17 -31.51 -13.29
CA GLN A 23 -18.92 -30.64 -14.43
C GLN A 23 -19.09 -29.17 -14.04
N ASN A 24 -18.58 -28.27 -14.89
CA ASN A 24 -18.69 -26.82 -14.70
C ASN A 24 -18.19 -26.34 -13.33
N LEU A 25 -17.05 -26.91 -12.90
CA LEU A 25 -16.41 -26.53 -11.65
C LEU A 25 -15.94 -25.07 -11.73
N SER A 26 -16.24 -24.29 -10.71
CA SER A 26 -15.72 -22.93 -10.52
C SER A 26 -15.18 -22.77 -9.10
N ALA A 27 -14.17 -21.91 -8.94
CA ALA A 27 -13.57 -21.58 -7.66
C ALA A 27 -13.30 -20.07 -7.62
N GLU A 28 -14.00 -19.36 -6.75
CA GLU A 28 -13.96 -17.91 -6.65
C GLU A 28 -13.52 -17.47 -5.25
N VAL A 29 -12.55 -16.55 -5.19
CA VAL A 29 -12.05 -16.01 -3.92
C VAL A 29 -12.68 -14.65 -3.65
N SER A 30 -13.28 -14.51 -2.48
CA SER A 30 -13.70 -13.23 -1.92
C SER A 30 -12.50 -12.54 -1.28
N CYS A 31 -11.99 -11.48 -1.93
CA CYS A 31 -10.79 -10.77 -1.49
C CYS A 31 -10.91 -10.19 -0.07
N LEU A 32 -12.12 -9.73 0.32
CA LEU A 32 -12.36 -9.06 1.61
C LEU A 32 -12.50 -10.06 2.76
N SER A 33 -13.30 -11.11 2.57
CA SER A 33 -13.55 -12.10 3.62
C SER A 33 -12.48 -13.20 3.68
N LYS A 34 -11.63 -13.31 2.65
CA LYS A 34 -10.63 -14.38 2.48
C LYS A 34 -11.27 -15.76 2.41
N ASP A 35 -12.48 -15.83 1.87
CA ASP A 35 -13.21 -17.07 1.66
C ASP A 35 -13.12 -17.49 0.20
N MET A 36 -13.00 -18.79 -0.05
CA MET A 36 -13.09 -19.39 -1.37
C MET A 36 -14.39 -20.17 -1.49
N THR A 37 -15.19 -19.83 -2.50
CA THR A 37 -16.42 -20.55 -2.84
C THR A 37 -16.18 -21.42 -4.06
N ILE A 38 -16.54 -22.69 -3.95
CA ILE A 38 -16.35 -23.68 -4.99
C ILE A 38 -17.73 -24.24 -5.34
N SER A 39 -18.09 -24.28 -6.62
CA SER A 39 -19.39 -24.77 -7.08
C SER A 39 -19.29 -25.58 -8.36
N TRP A 40 -20.24 -26.48 -8.56
CA TRP A 40 -20.32 -27.36 -9.73
C TRP A 40 -21.76 -27.74 -10.04
N ASP A 41 -21.98 -28.33 -11.22
CA ASP A 41 -23.30 -28.82 -11.63
C ASP A 41 -23.72 -30.07 -10.84
N ALA A 42 -25.01 -30.19 -10.53
CA ALA A 42 -25.55 -31.32 -9.79
C ALA A 42 -25.32 -32.66 -10.52
N VAL A 43 -24.78 -33.65 -9.80
CA VAL A 43 -24.64 -35.03 -10.30
C VAL A 43 -25.81 -35.85 -9.77
N ARG A 44 -26.58 -36.45 -10.69
CA ARG A 44 -27.74 -37.27 -10.34
C ARG A 44 -27.29 -38.45 -9.46
N GLU A 45 -28.08 -38.72 -8.42
CA GLU A 45 -27.88 -39.85 -7.48
C GLU A 45 -26.57 -39.80 -6.67
N ALA A 46 -25.80 -38.71 -6.73
CA ALA A 46 -24.64 -38.51 -5.86
C ALA A 46 -25.08 -38.40 -4.38
N ASP A 47 -24.50 -39.22 -3.52
CA ASP A 47 -24.74 -39.16 -2.07
C ASP A 47 -24.03 -37.95 -1.46
N TYR A 48 -22.79 -37.71 -1.88
CA TYR A 48 -21.97 -36.58 -1.48
C TYR A 48 -20.81 -36.34 -2.47
N PHE A 49 -20.11 -35.24 -2.26
CA PHE A 49 -18.96 -34.81 -3.04
C PHE A 49 -17.73 -34.65 -2.15
N LEU A 50 -16.57 -34.97 -2.71
CA LEU A 50 -15.26 -34.73 -2.14
C LEU A 50 -14.56 -33.65 -2.96
N VAL A 51 -14.15 -32.57 -2.31
CA VAL A 51 -13.43 -31.45 -2.92
C VAL A 51 -12.00 -31.47 -2.42
N SER A 52 -11.04 -31.67 -3.32
CA SER A 52 -9.61 -31.62 -3.04
C SER A 52 -9.05 -30.27 -3.46
N VAL A 53 -8.43 -29.57 -2.51
CA VAL A 53 -7.79 -28.27 -2.72
C VAL A 53 -6.32 -28.39 -2.39
N THR A 54 -5.47 -28.11 -3.37
CA THR A 54 -4.02 -28.21 -3.26
C THR A 54 -3.39 -26.82 -3.37
N VAL A 55 -2.46 -26.49 -2.47
CA VAL A 55 -1.65 -25.27 -2.57
C VAL A 55 -0.46 -25.55 -3.48
N ASP A 56 -0.39 -24.87 -4.63
CA ASP A 56 0.57 -25.22 -5.70
C ASP A 56 2.04 -25.12 -5.23
N ASP A 57 2.38 -24.13 -4.40
CA ASP A 57 3.76 -23.91 -3.93
C ASP A 57 4.22 -24.93 -2.86
N GLU A 58 3.29 -25.56 -2.14
CA GLU A 58 3.60 -26.37 -0.95
C GLU A 58 3.23 -27.85 -1.15
N GLY A 59 2.42 -28.17 -2.17
CA GLY A 59 1.90 -29.52 -2.40
C GLY A 59 0.95 -30.02 -1.30
N ILE A 60 0.60 -29.16 -0.33
CA ILE A 60 -0.34 -29.48 0.74
C ILE A 60 -1.74 -29.54 0.14
N SER A 61 -2.37 -30.70 0.26
CA SER A 61 -3.76 -30.90 -0.16
C SER A 61 -4.68 -31.10 1.04
N LYS A 62 -5.87 -30.51 0.95
CA LYS A 62 -6.96 -30.69 1.92
C LYS A 62 -8.19 -31.18 1.17
N THR A 63 -8.84 -32.21 1.71
CA THR A 63 -10.09 -32.74 1.16
C THR A 63 -11.26 -32.42 2.07
N LEU A 64 -12.35 -31.91 1.50
CA LEU A 64 -13.60 -31.61 2.20
C LEU A 64 -14.74 -32.44 1.63
N GLY A 65 -15.65 -32.91 2.49
CA GLY A 65 -16.89 -33.58 2.09
C GLY A 65 -18.09 -32.65 2.20
N THR A 66 -19.00 -32.68 1.22
CA THR A 66 -20.27 -31.93 1.26
C THR A 66 -21.36 -32.69 0.51
N THR A 67 -22.61 -32.58 0.96
CA THR A 67 -23.78 -33.10 0.23
C THR A 67 -24.38 -32.06 -0.73
N ASN A 68 -23.94 -30.81 -0.63
CA ASN A 68 -24.38 -29.73 -1.51
C ASN A 68 -23.53 -29.69 -2.78
N THR A 69 -24.01 -28.98 -3.80
CA THR A 69 -23.26 -28.72 -5.05
C THR A 69 -22.29 -27.53 -4.94
N ALA A 70 -22.00 -27.13 -3.71
CA ALA A 70 -21.07 -26.07 -3.39
C ALA A 70 -20.38 -26.34 -2.06
N ALA A 71 -19.16 -25.82 -1.93
CA ALA A 71 -18.36 -25.83 -0.72
C ALA A 71 -17.68 -24.47 -0.53
N SER A 72 -17.49 -24.06 0.73
CA SER A 72 -16.80 -22.84 1.08
C SER A 72 -15.64 -23.13 2.01
N ILE A 73 -14.47 -22.54 1.73
CA ILE A 73 -13.29 -22.61 2.59
C ILE A 73 -13.03 -21.21 3.11
N SER A 74 -13.17 -21.04 4.43
CA SER A 74 -12.86 -19.77 5.08
C SER A 74 -11.38 -19.63 5.38
N SER A 75 -10.90 -18.38 5.39
CA SER A 75 -9.53 -18.03 5.78
C SER A 75 -8.45 -18.71 4.94
N VAL A 76 -8.56 -18.63 3.62
CA VAL A 76 -7.51 -19.15 2.72
C VAL A 76 -6.20 -18.38 2.91
N THR A 77 -5.08 -19.09 2.82
CA THR A 77 -3.74 -18.50 2.90
C THR A 77 -3.54 -17.47 1.79
N CYS A 78 -3.09 -16.26 2.14
CA CYS A 78 -2.85 -15.19 1.17
C CYS A 78 -1.67 -15.49 0.25
N GLY A 79 -1.65 -14.86 -0.92
CA GLY A 79 -0.54 -14.90 -1.85
C GLY A 79 -0.26 -16.27 -2.48
N ARG A 80 -1.21 -17.19 -2.40
CA ARG A 80 -1.12 -18.56 -2.93
C ARG A 80 -2.07 -18.78 -4.10
N THR A 81 -1.64 -19.68 -4.99
CA THR A 81 -2.48 -20.30 -6.02
C THR A 81 -2.96 -21.65 -5.53
N PHE A 82 -4.26 -21.90 -5.70
CA PHE A 82 -4.92 -23.13 -5.30
C PHE A 82 -5.41 -23.89 -6.53
N SER A 83 -5.12 -25.18 -6.59
CA SER A 83 -5.68 -26.11 -7.57
C SER A 83 -6.82 -26.90 -6.94
N VAL A 84 -8.02 -26.80 -7.53
CA VAL A 84 -9.25 -27.40 -7.01
C VAL A 84 -9.75 -28.49 -7.95
N GLN A 85 -10.11 -29.64 -7.37
CA GLN A 85 -10.74 -30.76 -8.06
C GLN A 85 -11.92 -31.28 -7.23
N ALA A 86 -12.95 -31.79 -7.88
CA ALA A 86 -14.11 -32.38 -7.23
C ALA A 86 -14.34 -33.82 -7.72
N THR A 87 -14.84 -34.66 -6.82
CA THR A 87 -15.20 -36.06 -7.07
C THR A 87 -16.58 -36.31 -6.46
N SER A 88 -17.49 -36.95 -7.20
CA SER A 88 -18.79 -37.38 -6.68
C SER A 88 -18.71 -38.82 -6.17
N VAL A 89 -19.47 -39.15 -5.14
CA VAL A 89 -19.51 -40.49 -4.54
C VAL A 89 -20.95 -41.02 -4.50
N ILE A 90 -21.13 -42.29 -4.88
CA ILE A 90 -22.37 -43.06 -4.76
C ILE A 90 -22.05 -44.37 -4.07
N GLY A 91 -22.55 -44.58 -2.85
CA GLY A 91 -22.23 -45.71 -2.00
C GLY A 91 -20.72 -45.83 -1.75
N SER A 92 -20.12 -46.90 -2.28
CA SER A 92 -18.66 -47.15 -2.23
C SER A 92 -17.92 -46.78 -3.52
N CYS A 93 -18.61 -46.27 -4.54
CA CYS A 93 -18.05 -45.91 -5.82
C CYS A 93 -17.78 -44.41 -5.92
N SER A 94 -16.57 -44.04 -6.35
CA SER A 94 -16.17 -42.65 -6.61
C SER A 94 -16.00 -42.42 -8.11
N SER A 95 -16.32 -41.22 -8.57
CA SER A 95 -16.00 -40.79 -9.93
C SER A 95 -14.49 -40.58 -10.10
N GLN A 96 -14.05 -40.33 -11.33
CA GLN A 96 -12.77 -39.66 -11.56
C GLN A 96 -12.80 -38.23 -11.01
N HIS A 97 -11.63 -37.58 -10.92
CA HIS A 97 -11.56 -36.16 -10.64
C HIS A 97 -12.15 -35.34 -11.79
N SER A 98 -12.79 -34.22 -11.45
CA SER A 98 -13.17 -33.19 -12.41
C SER A 98 -11.94 -32.57 -13.08
N HIS A 99 -12.19 -31.68 -14.05
CA HIS A 99 -11.17 -30.75 -14.49
C HIS A 99 -10.64 -29.93 -13.31
N THR A 100 -9.32 -29.68 -13.31
CA THR A 100 -8.67 -28.83 -12.31
C THR A 100 -8.94 -27.37 -12.62
N VAL A 101 -9.37 -26.63 -11.62
CA VAL A 101 -9.57 -25.18 -11.70
C VAL A 101 -8.58 -24.49 -10.76
N SER A 102 -7.92 -23.46 -11.25
CA SER A 102 -6.99 -22.65 -10.45
C SER A 102 -7.68 -21.41 -9.90
N ALA A 103 -7.46 -21.10 -8.63
CA ALA A 103 -7.94 -19.89 -7.97
C ALA A 103 -6.77 -19.17 -7.29
N LEU A 104 -6.68 -17.86 -7.46
CA LEU A 104 -5.65 -17.03 -6.85
C LEU A 104 -6.22 -16.32 -5.62
N SER A 105 -5.55 -16.46 -4.48
CA SER A 105 -5.92 -15.70 -3.28
C SER A 105 -5.51 -14.24 -3.37
N ALA A 106 -6.08 -13.40 -2.49
CA ALA A 106 -5.61 -12.04 -2.33
C ALA A 106 -4.11 -12.02 -1.95
N PRO A 107 -3.34 -11.01 -2.42
CA PRO A 107 -1.95 -10.87 -2.01
C PRO A 107 -1.84 -10.74 -0.49
N CYS A 108 -0.68 -11.10 0.06
CA CYS A 108 -0.45 -10.87 1.48
C CYS A 108 -0.35 -9.38 1.81
N GLN A 109 -0.71 -9.02 3.05
CA GLN A 109 -0.59 -7.65 3.55
C GLN A 109 0.88 -7.22 3.57
N PRO A 110 1.25 -6.08 2.96
CA PRO A 110 2.62 -5.57 3.01
C PRO A 110 3.10 -5.32 4.44
N GLN A 111 4.34 -5.72 4.72
CA GLN A 111 4.99 -5.62 6.03
C GLN A 111 6.27 -4.78 5.94
N GLY A 112 6.78 -4.33 7.08
CA GLY A 112 8.06 -3.61 7.14
C GLY A 112 8.03 -2.25 6.45
N ILE A 113 6.87 -1.59 6.43
CA ILE A 113 6.73 -0.26 5.87
C ILE A 113 7.63 0.72 6.63
N SER A 114 8.38 1.53 5.87
CA SER A 114 9.21 2.61 6.38
C SER A 114 9.30 3.71 5.32
N GLY A 115 9.64 4.92 5.73
CA GLY A 115 9.74 6.02 4.78
C GLY A 115 10.52 7.20 5.29
N ARG A 116 10.85 8.10 4.37
CA ARG A 116 11.52 9.37 4.64
C ARG A 116 10.94 10.47 3.77
N ILE A 117 10.92 11.69 4.28
CA ILE A 117 10.54 12.88 3.53
C ILE A 117 11.76 13.40 2.77
N ASP A 118 11.57 13.76 1.51
CA ASP A 118 12.48 14.62 0.77
C ASP A 118 12.00 16.07 0.90
N CYS A 119 12.70 16.82 1.76
CA CYS A 119 12.33 18.18 2.09
C CYS A 119 12.60 19.18 0.94
N VAL A 120 13.33 18.79 -0.12
CA VAL A 120 13.65 19.67 -1.26
C VAL A 120 12.53 19.63 -2.29
N THR A 121 11.99 18.43 -2.54
CA THR A 121 10.94 18.18 -3.53
C THR A 121 9.54 18.12 -2.93
N ASN A 122 9.40 18.19 -1.59
CA ASN A 122 8.15 17.93 -0.88
C ASN A 122 7.54 16.57 -1.25
N SER A 123 8.39 15.55 -1.39
CA SER A 123 7.96 14.17 -1.66
C SER A 123 8.26 13.25 -0.47
N ALA A 124 7.67 12.05 -0.47
CA ALA A 124 7.99 11.01 0.50
C ALA A 124 8.42 9.74 -0.22
N TRP A 125 9.60 9.23 0.13
CA TRP A 125 10.07 7.92 -0.30
C TRP A 125 9.60 6.88 0.70
N ILE A 126 8.69 6.00 0.26
CA ILE A 126 8.13 4.91 1.04
C ILE A 126 8.69 3.58 0.54
N SER A 127 9.02 2.68 1.47
CA SER A 127 9.57 1.35 1.18
C SER A 127 8.94 0.29 2.07
N TRP A 128 8.87 -0.95 1.58
CA TRP A 128 8.25 -2.08 2.26
C TRP A 128 8.88 -3.42 1.84
N ASN A 129 8.47 -4.52 2.47
CA ASN A 129 8.88 -5.87 2.07
C ASN A 129 7.96 -6.43 0.98
N ALA A 130 8.53 -7.21 0.05
CA ALA A 130 7.76 -7.91 -0.97
C ALA A 130 6.68 -8.82 -0.35
N SER A 131 5.47 -8.74 -0.88
CA SER A 131 4.30 -9.50 -0.46
C SER A 131 4.05 -10.66 -1.41
N ALA A 132 3.77 -11.84 -0.86
CA ALA A 132 3.44 -13.01 -1.67
C ALA A 132 2.18 -12.78 -2.51
N GLY A 133 2.23 -13.20 -3.78
CA GLY A 133 1.14 -13.09 -4.75
C GLY A 133 0.80 -11.65 -5.17
N ALA A 134 1.69 -10.68 -4.96
CA ALA A 134 1.50 -9.30 -5.43
C ALA A 134 2.13 -9.10 -6.82
N ASP A 135 1.36 -8.52 -7.74
CA ASP A 135 1.81 -8.07 -9.06
C ASP A 135 2.18 -6.57 -9.06
N SER A 136 1.56 -5.79 -8.17
CA SER A 136 1.75 -4.35 -8.03
C SER A 136 1.44 -3.86 -6.61
N TYR A 137 1.83 -2.63 -6.31
CA TYR A 137 1.57 -1.95 -5.05
C TYR A 137 1.09 -0.52 -5.30
N MET A 138 0.25 -0.03 -4.40
CA MET A 138 -0.15 1.36 -4.32
C MET A 138 0.16 1.88 -2.92
N VAL A 139 0.86 3.00 -2.85
CA VAL A 139 1.05 3.77 -1.62
C VAL A 139 0.00 4.86 -1.59
N LEU A 140 -0.73 4.97 -0.49
CA LEU A 140 -1.69 6.04 -0.24
C LEU A 140 -1.20 6.89 0.94
N ALA A 141 -1.10 8.19 0.71
CA ALA A 141 -0.83 9.21 1.71
C ALA A 141 -2.12 10.00 1.98
N VAL A 142 -2.55 10.07 3.24
CA VAL A 142 -3.72 10.83 3.67
C VAL A 142 -3.29 11.86 4.71
N GLY A 143 -3.43 13.14 4.38
CA GLY A 143 -3.17 14.28 5.26
C GLY A 143 -4.44 14.83 5.91
N GLY A 144 -4.29 15.95 6.62
CA GLY A 144 -5.44 16.75 7.09
C GLY A 144 -6.27 17.32 5.93
N ASP A 145 -7.51 17.70 6.20
CA ASP A 145 -8.37 18.46 5.27
C ASP A 145 -8.58 17.85 3.86
N ASN A 146 -8.76 16.52 3.79
CA ASN A 146 -8.96 15.75 2.55
C ASN A 146 -7.77 15.77 1.57
N LEU A 147 -6.56 16.11 2.03
CA LEU A 147 -5.36 16.00 1.20
C LEU A 147 -5.00 14.53 1.01
N THR A 148 -5.04 14.06 -0.24
CA THR A 148 -4.62 12.70 -0.59
C THR A 148 -3.64 12.70 -1.74
N ALA A 149 -2.54 11.97 -1.58
CA ALA A 149 -1.57 11.70 -2.64
C ALA A 149 -1.33 10.20 -2.73
N ASN A 150 -0.89 9.71 -3.87
CA ASN A 150 -0.59 8.31 -4.05
C ASN A 150 0.54 8.11 -5.06
N CYS A 151 1.12 6.92 -5.03
CA CYS A 151 2.03 6.47 -6.06
C CYS A 151 1.86 4.96 -6.24
N SER A 152 2.15 4.47 -7.45
CA SER A 152 1.99 3.06 -7.79
C SER A 152 3.25 2.49 -8.42
N THR A 153 3.53 1.23 -8.15
CA THR A 153 4.69 0.50 -8.67
C THR A 153 4.29 -0.94 -8.99
N SER A 154 4.95 -1.55 -9.97
CA SER A 154 4.80 -2.96 -10.27
C SER A 154 5.59 -3.82 -9.27
N THR A 155 6.85 -4.12 -9.57
CA THR A 155 7.66 -5.04 -8.78
C THR A 155 8.58 -4.35 -7.78
N ASN A 156 8.81 -3.04 -7.91
CA ASN A 156 9.66 -2.33 -6.95
C ASN A 156 8.94 -2.20 -5.62
N THR A 157 9.65 -2.43 -4.52
CA THR A 157 9.13 -2.30 -3.15
C THR A 157 9.43 -0.92 -2.55
N THR A 158 9.55 0.07 -3.41
CA THR A 158 9.84 1.47 -3.09
C THR A 158 9.05 2.37 -4.02
N CYS A 159 8.55 3.49 -3.52
CA CYS A 159 7.76 4.42 -4.31
C CYS A 159 7.86 5.83 -3.73
N GLU A 160 7.97 6.81 -4.61
CA GLU A 160 7.98 8.23 -4.27
C GLU A 160 6.57 8.78 -4.42
N VAL A 161 6.02 9.29 -3.32
CA VAL A 161 4.77 10.06 -3.32
C VAL A 161 5.16 11.53 -3.47
N GLU A 162 4.96 12.06 -4.66
CA GLU A 162 5.28 13.45 -5.02
C GLU A 162 4.16 14.42 -4.58
N ASP A 163 4.44 15.72 -4.70
CA ASP A 163 3.49 16.82 -4.53
C ASP A 163 2.72 16.81 -3.19
N LEU A 164 3.39 16.45 -2.10
CA LEU A 164 2.79 16.54 -0.77
C LEU A 164 2.68 18.00 -0.33
N ALA A 165 1.56 18.33 0.32
CA ALA A 165 1.41 19.65 0.93
C ALA A 165 2.44 19.80 2.06
N CYS A 166 3.07 20.97 2.11
CA CYS A 166 3.98 21.33 3.19
C CYS A 166 3.24 21.50 4.53
N GLY A 167 3.97 21.39 5.64
CA GLY A 167 3.46 21.59 7.01
C GLY A 167 2.40 20.59 7.44
N THR A 168 2.21 19.49 6.72
CA THR A 168 1.08 18.56 6.88
C THR A 168 1.55 17.21 7.42
N LEU A 169 0.83 16.69 8.41
CA LEU A 169 1.02 15.31 8.87
C LEU A 169 0.31 14.34 7.93
N TYR A 170 1.05 13.44 7.29
CA TYR A 170 0.50 12.41 6.41
C TYR A 170 0.57 11.02 7.04
N ASN A 171 -0.52 10.27 6.91
CA ASN A 171 -0.62 8.84 7.19
C ASN A 171 -0.38 8.06 5.90
N PHE A 172 0.67 7.27 5.86
CA PHE A 172 1.01 6.42 4.71
C PHE A 172 0.62 4.97 4.94
N THR A 173 0.02 4.36 3.92
CA THR A 173 -0.31 2.93 3.88
C THR A 173 0.06 2.36 2.51
N VAL A 174 0.40 1.08 2.47
CA VAL A 174 0.71 0.35 1.23
C VAL A 174 -0.29 -0.79 1.05
N THR A 175 -0.91 -0.88 -0.11
CA THR A 175 -1.79 -1.99 -0.50
C THR A 175 -1.15 -2.75 -1.65
N ALA A 176 -1.13 -4.08 -1.57
CA ALA A 176 -0.67 -4.95 -2.65
C ALA A 176 -1.85 -5.39 -3.51
N TYR A 177 -1.61 -5.53 -4.81
CA TYR A 177 -2.61 -5.89 -5.81
C TYR A 177 -2.10 -7.04 -6.66
N ASN A 178 -3.02 -7.93 -7.03
CA ASN A 178 -2.86 -8.83 -8.17
C ASN A 178 -3.98 -8.60 -9.18
N ARG A 179 -4.04 -9.43 -10.23
CA ARG A 179 -5.06 -9.31 -11.28
C ARG A 179 -6.53 -9.40 -10.80
N GLN A 180 -6.78 -9.92 -9.59
CA GLN A 180 -8.15 -10.18 -9.09
C GLN A 180 -8.48 -9.47 -7.78
N CYS A 181 -7.49 -9.23 -6.92
CA CYS A 181 -7.68 -8.83 -5.55
C CYS A 181 -6.69 -7.75 -5.08
N ALA A 182 -7.15 -6.95 -4.12
CA ALA A 182 -6.32 -6.13 -3.27
C ALA A 182 -6.11 -6.83 -1.92
N SER A 183 -4.94 -6.64 -1.32
CA SER A 183 -4.67 -7.07 0.05
C SER A 183 -5.28 -6.10 1.07
N GLN A 184 -5.18 -6.45 2.35
CA GLN A 184 -5.39 -5.45 3.40
C GLN A 184 -4.24 -4.42 3.36
N PRO A 185 -4.51 -3.13 3.64
CA PRO A 185 -3.46 -2.12 3.74
C PRO A 185 -2.45 -2.50 4.82
N SER A 186 -1.19 -2.11 4.65
CA SER A 186 -0.14 -2.26 5.65
C SER A 186 -0.47 -1.56 6.98
N ALA A 187 0.40 -1.74 7.98
CA ALA A 187 0.44 -0.81 9.11
C ALA A 187 0.62 0.65 8.60
N THR A 188 0.08 1.61 9.34
CA THR A 188 0.23 3.03 9.02
C THR A 188 1.52 3.57 9.60
N ILE A 189 2.26 4.34 8.81
CA ILE A 189 3.34 5.20 9.32
C ILE A 189 2.95 6.66 9.15
N GLN A 190 3.43 7.51 10.06
CA GLN A 190 3.17 8.94 10.01
C GLN A 190 4.45 9.68 9.67
N LEU A 191 4.40 10.56 8.68
CA LEU A 191 5.49 11.45 8.35
C LEU A 191 4.94 12.87 8.23
N GLN A 192 5.60 13.80 8.93
CA GLN A 192 5.30 15.22 8.86
C GLN A 192 6.09 15.82 7.70
N THR A 193 5.40 16.41 6.72
CA THR A 193 6.10 17.18 5.68
C THR A 193 6.70 18.44 6.27
N ALA A 194 7.73 18.92 5.61
CA ALA A 194 8.42 20.12 6.03
C ALA A 194 7.46 21.33 5.95
N PRO A 195 7.44 22.26 6.92
CA PRO A 195 6.65 23.50 6.87
C PRO A 195 6.71 24.22 5.52
N CYS A 196 5.70 24.98 5.16
CA CYS A 196 5.73 25.67 3.87
C CYS A 196 6.91 26.64 3.81
N THR A 197 7.72 26.53 2.76
CA THR A 197 8.80 27.49 2.55
C THR A 197 8.20 28.88 2.34
N LEU A 198 8.92 29.85 2.89
CA LEU A 198 8.56 31.25 2.87
C LEU A 198 8.51 31.74 1.42
N ALA A 199 7.40 32.37 1.02
CA ALA A 199 7.17 32.81 -0.37
C ALA A 199 8.25 33.78 -0.88
N GLY A 200 8.98 34.39 0.06
CA GLY A 200 10.20 35.15 -0.14
C GLY A 200 10.73 35.62 1.21
N ILE A 201 12.03 35.90 1.28
CA ILE A 201 12.62 36.60 2.42
C ILE A 201 13.03 38.00 1.98
N THR A 202 12.72 39.00 2.79
CA THR A 202 13.17 40.38 2.60
C THR A 202 14.15 40.73 3.72
N ALA A 203 15.34 41.20 3.36
CA ALA A 203 16.32 41.67 4.32
C ALA A 203 16.53 43.17 4.15
N VAL A 204 16.51 43.91 5.26
CA VAL A 204 16.71 45.36 5.31
C VAL A 204 17.83 45.67 6.29
N ALA A 205 18.88 46.31 5.79
CA ALA A 205 19.99 46.77 6.61
C ALA A 205 19.55 47.99 7.42
N GLN A 206 19.72 47.92 8.74
CA GLN A 206 19.46 49.02 9.65
C GLN A 206 20.79 49.58 10.14
N CYS A 207 21.32 50.56 9.38
CA CYS A 207 22.65 51.09 9.65
C CYS A 207 22.76 51.83 11.00
N HIS A 208 21.66 52.37 11.52
CA HIS A 208 21.65 53.14 12.77
C HIS A 208 21.87 52.28 14.03
N ASN A 209 21.61 50.98 13.97
CA ASN A 209 21.65 50.07 15.12
C ASN A 209 22.51 48.81 14.84
N SER A 210 23.32 48.84 13.78
CA SER A 210 24.17 47.70 13.36
C SER A 210 23.41 46.38 13.31
N SER A 211 22.19 46.40 12.74
CA SER A 211 21.35 45.21 12.64
C SER A 211 20.79 45.01 11.24
N ILE A 212 20.34 43.79 10.98
CA ILE A 212 19.61 43.43 9.76
C ILE A 212 18.24 42.93 10.17
N LEU A 213 17.18 43.59 9.70
CA LEU A 213 15.82 43.12 9.84
C LEU A 213 15.52 42.13 8.71
N VAL A 214 15.19 40.90 9.07
CA VAL A 214 14.76 39.87 8.13
C VAL A 214 13.28 39.63 8.33
N MET A 215 12.50 39.74 7.26
CA MET A 215 11.06 39.51 7.22
C MET A 215 10.77 38.41 6.21
N TRP A 216 9.73 37.64 6.46
CA TRP A 216 9.32 36.56 5.57
C TRP A 216 7.82 36.37 5.54
N ASP A 217 7.33 36.03 4.36
CA ASP A 217 5.91 35.75 4.16
C ASP A 217 5.66 34.25 4.36
N LEU A 218 4.73 33.93 5.28
CA LEU A 218 4.22 32.58 5.43
C LEU A 218 3.26 32.29 4.28
N MET A 219 3.37 31.12 3.67
CA MET A 219 2.32 30.61 2.77
C MET A 219 1.11 30.17 3.60
N ASP A 220 -0.09 30.32 3.04
CA ASP A 220 -1.36 29.93 3.69
C ASP A 220 -1.28 28.50 4.25
N GLY A 221 -1.64 28.33 5.54
CA GLY A 221 -1.69 27.04 6.22
C GLY A 221 -0.63 26.80 7.31
N ASP A 222 0.30 27.73 7.57
CA ASP A 222 1.26 27.59 8.68
C ASP A 222 0.60 27.88 10.04
N GLU A 223 0.43 26.85 10.88
CA GLU A 223 -0.04 26.99 12.24
C GLU A 223 1.05 27.62 13.14
N SER A 224 0.59 28.53 14.02
CA SER A 224 1.34 29.51 14.82
C SER A 224 2.43 28.98 15.81
N ASN A 225 2.89 27.74 15.70
CA ASN A 225 3.85 27.14 16.64
C ASN A 225 5.20 26.70 16.01
N THR A 226 5.43 26.97 14.72
CA THR A 226 6.70 26.72 14.05
C THR A 226 7.78 27.72 14.51
N VAL A 227 8.93 27.23 15.00
CA VAL A 227 10.08 28.10 15.32
C VAL A 227 10.95 28.26 14.08
N TYR A 228 11.15 29.49 13.62
CA TYR A 228 12.04 29.82 12.51
C TYR A 228 13.42 30.25 13.03
N ARG A 229 14.48 29.72 12.41
CA ARG A 229 15.87 30.11 12.64
C ARG A 229 16.41 30.87 11.44
N VAL A 230 16.82 32.11 11.66
CA VAL A 230 17.46 32.97 10.67
C VAL A 230 18.97 32.93 10.89
N THR A 231 19.73 32.79 9.81
CA THR A 231 21.21 32.79 9.85
C THR A 231 21.76 33.72 8.79
N ALA A 232 22.81 34.46 9.12
CA ALA A 232 23.54 35.29 8.18
C ALA A 232 25.03 35.00 8.28
N GLU A 233 25.64 34.74 7.13
CA GLU A 233 27.07 34.43 7.02
C GLU A 233 27.75 35.45 6.09
N ALA A 234 28.83 36.05 6.56
CA ALA A 234 29.70 36.91 5.75
C ALA A 234 30.97 36.17 5.30
N ARG A 235 31.69 36.76 4.33
CA ARG A 235 32.86 36.12 3.70
C ARG A 235 34.05 35.87 4.64
N ASP A 236 34.10 36.60 5.74
CA ASP A 236 35.09 36.46 6.81
C ASP A 236 34.70 35.43 7.88
N GLN A 237 33.63 34.66 7.63
CA GLN A 237 33.03 33.70 8.58
C GLN A 237 32.31 34.36 9.76
N THR A 238 32.02 35.66 9.70
CA THR A 238 31.12 36.28 10.68
C THR A 238 29.72 35.65 10.55
N TYR A 239 29.25 35.06 11.65
CA TYR A 239 27.98 34.33 11.72
C TYR A 239 27.02 35.01 12.70
N LEU A 240 25.84 35.40 12.21
CA LEU A 240 24.75 35.94 13.01
C LEU A 240 23.57 34.98 12.95
N SER A 241 22.85 34.81 14.06
CA SER A 241 21.63 34.01 14.07
C SER A 241 20.60 34.54 15.04
N CYS A 242 19.33 34.30 14.74
CA CYS A 242 18.23 34.60 15.65
C CYS A 242 17.06 33.62 15.41
N ASN A 243 16.21 33.43 16.43
CA ASN A 243 15.05 32.55 16.37
C ASN A 243 13.77 33.36 16.61
N SER A 244 12.70 33.03 15.90
CA SER A 244 11.40 33.69 16.05
C SER A 244 10.27 32.72 15.74
N THR A 245 9.14 32.82 16.44
CA THR A 245 7.88 32.16 16.09
C THR A 245 6.97 33.05 15.24
N GLY A 246 7.37 34.31 15.00
CA GLY A 246 6.66 35.25 14.14
C GLY A 246 7.19 35.24 12.70
N THR A 247 6.90 36.31 11.97
CA THR A 247 7.30 36.51 10.56
C THR A 247 8.51 37.41 10.36
N SER A 248 9.22 37.74 11.44
CA SER A 248 10.40 38.60 11.39
C SER A 248 11.38 38.33 12.51
N CYS A 249 12.64 38.71 12.28
CA CYS A 249 13.71 38.60 13.26
C CYS A 249 14.85 39.60 12.99
N TYR A 250 15.51 40.05 14.05
CA TYR A 250 16.64 40.98 13.99
C TYR A 250 17.96 40.24 14.19
N LEU A 251 18.89 40.42 13.26
CA LEU A 251 20.28 39.98 13.38
C LEU A 251 21.13 41.15 13.86
N TYR A 252 21.54 41.13 15.13
CA TYR A 252 22.35 42.17 15.74
C TYR A 252 23.85 41.94 15.52
N GLY A 253 24.63 43.03 15.51
CA GLY A 253 26.08 42.97 15.38
C GLY A 253 26.57 42.86 13.93
N ALA A 254 25.76 43.29 12.97
CA ALA A 254 26.15 43.38 11.57
C ALA A 254 27.20 44.48 11.37
N GLN A 255 28.34 44.11 10.78
CA GLN A 255 29.47 45.01 10.57
C GLN A 255 29.33 45.77 9.25
N CYS A 256 29.73 47.05 9.24
CA CYS A 256 29.75 47.87 8.03
C CYS A 256 30.75 47.31 6.99
N ASP A 257 30.50 47.57 5.71
CA ASP A 257 31.31 47.09 4.57
C ASP A 257 31.29 45.56 4.36
N PHE A 258 30.52 44.79 5.14
CA PHE A 258 30.34 43.35 4.93
C PHE A 258 29.13 43.02 4.07
N ARG A 259 29.28 41.92 3.31
CA ARG A 259 28.19 41.26 2.57
C ARG A 259 27.77 40.01 3.31
N TYR A 260 26.53 39.99 3.77
CA TYR A 260 25.90 38.86 4.44
C TYR A 260 25.04 38.07 3.45
N SER A 261 25.11 36.75 3.53
CA SER A 261 24.19 35.81 2.89
C SER A 261 23.23 35.29 3.95
N ILE A 262 21.94 35.58 3.79
CA ILE A 262 20.90 35.34 4.79
C ILE A 262 20.01 34.21 4.34
N ILE A 263 19.71 33.31 5.28
CA ILE A 263 18.83 32.15 5.09
C ILE A 263 17.89 32.06 6.28
N VAL A 264 16.61 31.78 6.02
CA VAL A 264 15.61 31.43 7.04
C VAL A 264 15.27 29.96 6.91
N ALA A 265 15.24 29.24 8.02
CA ALA A 265 14.92 27.82 8.08
C ALA A 265 13.88 27.54 9.17
N ALA A 266 12.90 26.68 8.89
CA ALA A 266 11.99 26.19 9.92
C ALA A 266 12.68 25.10 10.76
N SER A 267 12.53 25.17 12.07
CA SER A 267 13.02 24.17 13.02
C SER A 267 12.02 23.01 13.09
N SER A 268 12.14 22.02 12.19
CA SER A 268 11.44 20.73 12.30
C SER A 268 12.44 19.60 12.56
N ASP A 269 12.08 18.67 13.46
CA ASP A 269 12.93 17.57 13.92
C ASP A 269 13.42 16.64 12.79
N GLN A 270 12.76 16.66 11.63
CA GLN A 270 13.08 15.81 10.47
C GLN A 270 13.66 16.57 9.28
N CYS A 271 13.43 17.88 9.18
CA CYS A 271 13.81 18.72 8.03
C CYS A 271 14.46 20.02 8.48
N SER A 272 15.64 19.92 9.09
CA SER A 272 16.50 21.10 9.40
C SER A 272 17.15 21.73 8.15
N SER A 273 16.91 21.15 6.97
CA SER A 273 17.49 21.53 5.68
C SER A 273 16.62 22.47 4.84
N MET A 274 15.35 22.70 5.20
CA MET A 274 14.53 23.68 4.50
C MET A 274 15.07 25.07 4.75
N ARG A 275 15.52 25.69 3.67
CA ARG A 275 16.16 26.99 3.65
C ARG A 275 15.44 27.83 2.62
N SER A 276 15.11 29.07 2.97
CA SER A 276 14.77 30.06 1.96
C SER A 276 15.92 30.18 0.94
N PRO A 277 15.65 30.63 -0.30
CA PRO A 277 16.72 31.09 -1.19
C PRO A 277 17.61 32.12 -0.46
N PRO A 278 18.94 32.08 -0.64
CA PRO A 278 19.83 32.98 0.07
C PRO A 278 19.68 34.42 -0.43
N VAL A 279 19.39 35.35 0.48
CA VAL A 279 19.38 36.79 0.15
C VAL A 279 20.69 37.43 0.57
N ARG A 280 21.28 38.18 -0.37
CA ARG A 280 22.55 38.89 -0.13
C ARG A 280 22.28 40.34 0.16
N ILE A 281 22.79 40.82 1.29
CA ILE A 281 22.72 42.23 1.67
C ILE A 281 24.11 42.78 1.99
N SER A 282 24.35 44.02 1.58
CA SER A 282 25.54 44.78 1.94
C SER A 282 25.17 45.78 3.04
N MET A 283 25.92 45.78 4.14
CA MET A 283 25.85 46.87 5.10
C MET A 283 26.56 48.09 4.50
N GLY A 284 25.81 49.18 4.32
CA GLY A 284 26.34 50.44 3.81
C GLY A 284 27.40 51.04 4.74
N LYS A 285 28.23 51.92 4.19
CA LYS A 285 29.28 52.64 4.92
C LYS A 285 28.70 53.73 5.82
#